data_AF-A0A1H8KNQ4-F1
#
_entry.id   AF-A0A1H8KNQ4-F1
#
_cell.length_a   1.000
_cell.length_b   1.000
_cell.length_c   1.000
_cell.angle_alpha   90.00
_cell.angle_beta   90.00
_cell.angle_gamma   90.00
#
_symmetry.space_group_name_H-M   'P 1'
#
loop_
_entity.id
_entity.type
_entity.pdbx_description
1 polymer ?
#
loop_
_entity_poly.entity_id
_entity_poly.type
_entity_poly.pdbx_seq_one_letter_code
_entity_poly.pdbx_strand_id
1 'polypeptide(L)'
;MKNNLPDNDEALLNIKADELIQLLKKGSIDKEHIKAVQQKINNAVDNNSGSQKFDAFSVLNQEQSRLDMVTNLELLLTQHPVDSRESKKYLLHEKLKRIVLIGISVTMIVLGLAMIIMPAPPYFEMFTIFYFSKDDGITLMDVISVLIVLTGVYLFINAILRKINS
;
A
#
# COMPACT_ATOMS: atom_id res chain seq x y z
N MET A 1 16.16 -11.03 -51.52
CA MET A 1 15.98 -12.23 -50.67
C MET A 1 16.26 -11.86 -49.23
N LYS A 2 15.21 -11.68 -48.43
CA LYS A 2 15.30 -11.57 -46.96
C LYS A 2 14.03 -12.24 -46.42
N ASN A 3 14.17 -13.49 -46.00
CA ASN A 3 13.08 -14.32 -45.50
C ASN A 3 12.75 -13.83 -44.08
N ASN A 4 11.63 -13.11 -43.93
CA ASN A 4 11.06 -12.85 -42.62
C ASN A 4 10.19 -14.05 -42.27
N LEU A 5 10.77 -15.02 -41.56
CA LEU A 5 10.00 -16.07 -40.88
C LEU A 5 9.00 -15.37 -39.94
N PRO A 6 7.70 -15.66 -40.00
CA PRO A 6 6.77 -15.24 -38.96
C PRO A 6 7.19 -15.90 -37.65
N ASP A 7 7.10 -15.11 -36.59
CA ASP A 7 7.42 -15.41 -35.19
C ASP A 7 6.98 -16.84 -34.80
N ASN A 8 7.94 -17.76 -34.79
CA ASN A 8 7.69 -19.20 -34.62
C ASN A 8 7.15 -19.49 -33.20
N ASP A 9 7.45 -18.62 -32.24
CA ASP A 9 7.18 -18.83 -30.83
C ASP A 9 5.69 -18.68 -30.50
N GLU A 10 4.99 -17.72 -31.13
CA GLU A 10 3.54 -17.55 -30.97
C GLU A 10 2.75 -18.71 -31.62
N ALA A 11 3.20 -19.15 -32.80
CA ALA A 11 2.60 -20.28 -33.49
C ALA A 11 2.82 -21.60 -32.73
N LEU A 12 4.03 -21.80 -32.18
CA LEU A 12 4.36 -22.94 -31.32
C LEU A 12 3.57 -22.93 -30.00
N LEU A 13 3.35 -21.75 -29.41
CA LEU A 13 2.57 -21.60 -28.18
C LEU A 13 1.12 -22.04 -28.39
N ASN A 14 0.49 -21.60 -29.49
CA ASN A 14 -0.88 -21.98 -29.84
C ASN A 14 -1.01 -23.49 -30.07
N ILE A 15 -0.07 -24.11 -30.78
CA ILE A 15 -0.05 -25.56 -31.01
C ILE A 15 0.04 -26.33 -29.67
N LYS A 16 0.89 -25.87 -28.75
CA LYS A 16 1.05 -26.53 -27.45
C LYS A 16 -0.16 -26.31 -26.53
N ALA A 17 -0.82 -25.17 -26.63
CA ALA A 17 -2.07 -24.91 -25.91
C ALA A 17 -3.20 -25.83 -26.40
N ASP A 18 -3.34 -25.99 -27.71
CA ASP A 18 -4.33 -26.89 -28.32
C ASP A 18 -4.07 -28.37 -27.96
N GLU A 19 -2.80 -28.80 -27.98
CA GLU A 19 -2.39 -30.13 -27.54
C GLU A 19 -2.77 -30.38 -26.08
N LEU A 20 -2.53 -29.41 -25.20
CA LEU A 20 -2.92 -29.50 -23.80
C LEU A 20 -4.45 -29.59 -23.62
N ILE A 21 -5.22 -28.78 -24.35
CA ILE A 21 -6.68 -28.81 -24.33
C ILE A 21 -7.19 -30.18 -24.79
N GLN A 22 -6.57 -30.75 -25.83
CA GLN A 22 -6.94 -32.07 -26.32
C GLN A 22 -6.65 -33.17 -25.30
N LEU A 23 -5.52 -33.11 -24.60
CA LEU A 23 -5.15 -34.05 -23.53
C LEU A 23 -6.10 -33.96 -22.33
N LEU A 24 -6.51 -32.74 -21.96
CA LEU A 24 -7.51 -32.52 -20.91
C LEU A 24 -8.90 -33.02 -21.30
N LYS A 25 -9.30 -32.87 -22.57
CA LYS A 25 -10.58 -33.37 -23.10
C LYS A 25 -10.64 -34.89 -23.25
N LYS A 26 -9.50 -35.55 -23.46
CA LYS A 26 -9.42 -37.01 -23.65
C LYS A 26 -9.73 -37.80 -22.37
N GLY A 27 -9.94 -37.12 -21.23
CA GLY A 27 -10.58 -37.69 -20.04
C GLY A 27 -9.72 -38.69 -19.24
N SER A 28 -8.43 -38.83 -19.56
CA SER A 28 -7.50 -39.74 -18.88
C SER A 28 -6.73 -39.08 -17.72
N ILE A 29 -7.08 -37.83 -17.37
CA ILE A 29 -6.34 -37.02 -16.41
C ILE A 29 -7.26 -36.72 -15.22
N ASP A 30 -6.83 -37.13 -14.04
CA ASP A 30 -7.58 -36.93 -12.80
C ASP A 30 -7.71 -35.44 -12.45
N LYS A 31 -8.81 -35.07 -11.78
CA LYS A 31 -9.14 -33.67 -11.45
C LYS A 31 -8.05 -32.98 -10.62
N GLU A 32 -7.30 -33.74 -9.83
CA GLU A 32 -6.16 -33.23 -9.07
C GLU A 32 -5.00 -32.81 -9.98
N HIS A 33 -4.72 -33.58 -11.03
CA HIS A 33 -3.68 -33.25 -12.00
C HIS A 33 -4.07 -32.06 -12.89
N ILE A 34 -5.36 -31.90 -13.22
CA ILE A 34 -5.86 -30.73 -13.95
C ILE A 34 -5.64 -29.45 -13.13
N LYS A 35 -5.95 -29.48 -11.83
CA LYS A 35 -5.69 -28.34 -10.92
C LYS A 35 -4.20 -28.03 -10.80
N ALA A 36 -3.34 -29.06 -10.73
CA ALA A 36 -1.90 -28.88 -10.66
C ALA A 36 -1.33 -28.23 -11.95
N VAL A 37 -1.86 -28.59 -13.13
CA VAL A 37 -1.48 -27.98 -14.40
C VAL A 37 -1.96 -26.52 -14.48
N GLN A 38 -3.21 -26.27 -14.09
CA GLN A 38 -3.76 -24.90 -14.03
C GLN A 38 -2.92 -24.00 -13.12
N GLN A 39 -2.52 -24.49 -11.94
CA GLN A 39 -1.69 -23.74 -10.99
C GLN A 39 -0.30 -23.43 -11.56
N LYS A 40 0.30 -24.36 -12.31
CA LYS A 40 1.60 -24.13 -12.98
C LYS A 40 1.51 -23.05 -14.07
N ILE A 41 0.42 -23.03 -14.83
CA ILE A 41 0.17 -22.01 -15.86
C ILE A 41 -0.03 -20.64 -15.20
N ASN A 42 -0.89 -20.55 -14.19
CA ASN A 42 -1.13 -19.31 -13.46
C ASN A 42 0.16 -18.74 -12.86
N ASN A 43 0.97 -19.58 -12.22
CA ASN A 43 2.26 -19.16 -11.66
C ASN A 43 3.24 -18.66 -12.75
N ALA A 44 3.24 -19.26 -13.94
CA ALA A 44 4.10 -18.80 -15.03
C ALA A 44 3.64 -17.43 -15.59
N VAL A 45 2.32 -17.20 -15.66
CA VAL A 45 1.73 -15.92 -16.07
C VAL A 45 2.01 -14.83 -15.04
N ASP A 46 1.84 -15.11 -13.75
CA ASP A 46 2.09 -14.15 -12.67
C ASP A 46 3.56 -13.72 -12.59
N ASN A 47 4.49 -14.64 -12.85
CA ASN A 47 5.93 -14.33 -12.86
C ASN A 47 6.39 -13.52 -14.08
N ASN A 48 5.66 -13.57 -15.20
CA ASN A 48 5.95 -12.79 -16.40
C ASN A 48 5.20 -11.45 -16.46
N SER A 49 4.20 -11.25 -15.58
CA SER A 49 3.37 -10.03 -15.49
C SER A 49 4.02 -8.90 -14.67
N GLY A 50 5.35 -8.87 -14.60
CA GLY A 50 6.11 -7.85 -13.88
C GLY A 50 6.07 -6.49 -14.57
N SER A 51 4.97 -5.75 -14.42
CA SER A 51 4.90 -4.26 -14.36
C SER A 51 3.52 -3.66 -14.67
N GLN A 52 2.54 -4.40 -15.19
CA GLN A 52 1.26 -3.82 -15.65
C GLN A 52 0.12 -3.84 -14.62
N LYS A 53 0.42 -3.73 -13.32
CA LYS A 53 -0.61 -3.84 -12.26
C LYS A 53 -1.58 -2.65 -12.12
N PHE A 54 -1.60 -1.67 -13.03
CA PHE A 54 -2.48 -0.49 -12.90
C PHE A 54 -3.25 -0.03 -14.15
N ASP A 55 -3.08 -0.65 -15.33
CA ASP A 55 -3.78 -0.22 -16.55
C ASP A 55 -5.12 -0.92 -16.85
N ALA A 56 -5.49 -1.94 -16.07
CA ALA A 56 -6.81 -2.59 -16.22
C ALA A 56 -8.00 -1.65 -15.88
N PHE A 57 -7.73 -0.52 -15.23
CA PHE A 57 -8.73 0.48 -14.87
C PHE A 57 -8.76 1.71 -15.80
N SER A 58 -7.74 1.92 -16.66
CA SER A 58 -7.70 3.06 -17.59
C SER A 58 -8.58 2.83 -18.83
N VAL A 59 -8.85 1.57 -19.17
CA VAL A 59 -9.73 1.17 -20.31
C VAL A 59 -11.23 1.35 -19.99
N LEU A 60 -11.61 1.49 -18.72
CA LEU A 60 -13.01 1.65 -18.30
C LEU A 60 -13.57 3.07 -18.49
N ASN A 61 -12.76 4.02 -18.97
CA ASN A 61 -13.11 5.45 -19.02
C ASN A 61 -13.60 5.93 -20.40
N GLN A 62 -13.71 5.04 -21.40
CA GLN A 62 -14.17 5.40 -22.74
C GLN A 62 -15.36 4.53 -23.17
N GLU A 63 -16.55 5.15 -23.13
CA GLU A 63 -17.74 4.82 -23.93
C GLU A 63 -18.34 3.40 -23.86
N GLN A 64 -18.12 2.61 -22.80
CA GLN A 64 -18.86 1.35 -22.65
C GLN A 64 -20.22 1.53 -21.98
N SER A 65 -21.23 0.84 -22.54
CA SER A 65 -22.59 0.75 -21.99
C SER A 65 -22.53 0.28 -20.54
N ARG A 66 -23.29 0.94 -19.64
CA ARG A 66 -23.30 0.64 -18.20
C ARG A 66 -23.56 -0.84 -17.90
N LEU A 67 -24.30 -1.52 -18.78
CA LEU A 67 -24.60 -2.94 -18.66
C LEU A 67 -23.38 -3.83 -18.90
N ASP A 68 -22.55 -3.48 -19.89
CA ASP A 68 -21.30 -4.19 -20.18
C ASP A 68 -20.26 -3.94 -19.09
N MET A 69 -20.26 -2.74 -18.50
CA MET A 69 -19.41 -2.43 -17.35
C MET A 69 -19.77 -3.30 -16.14
N VAL A 70 -21.06 -3.46 -15.84
CA VAL A 70 -21.52 -4.33 -14.74
C VAL A 70 -21.20 -5.80 -15.02
N THR A 71 -21.39 -6.25 -16.26
CA THR A 71 -21.09 -7.64 -16.65
C THR A 71 -19.60 -7.93 -16.60
N ASN A 72 -18.75 -7.00 -17.05
CA ASN A 72 -17.30 -7.12 -16.96
C ASN A 72 -16.82 -7.03 -15.50
N LEU A 73 -17.45 -6.18 -14.67
CA LEU A 73 -17.17 -6.15 -13.23
C LEU A 73 -17.54 -7.48 -12.56
N GLU A 74 -18.69 -8.07 -12.89
CA GLU A 74 -19.11 -9.37 -12.38
C GLU A 74 -18.16 -10.49 -12.81
N LEU A 75 -17.74 -10.49 -14.09
CA LEU A 75 -16.75 -11.41 -14.62
C LEU A 75 -15.40 -11.26 -13.91
N LEU A 76 -14.93 -10.03 -13.71
CA LEU A 76 -13.68 -9.73 -13.02
C LEU A 76 -13.73 -10.08 -11.53
N LEU A 77 -14.86 -9.86 -10.86
CA LEU A 77 -15.07 -10.27 -9.47
C LEU A 77 -15.16 -11.79 -9.31
N THR A 78 -15.64 -12.48 -10.35
CA THR A 78 -15.68 -13.95 -10.40
C THR A 78 -14.29 -14.54 -10.66
N GLN A 79 -13.48 -13.89 -11.49
CA GLN A 79 -12.10 -14.31 -11.82
C GLN A 79 -11.10 -13.93 -10.71
N HIS A 80 -11.32 -12.79 -10.05
CA HIS A 80 -10.56 -12.34 -8.90
C HIS A 80 -11.51 -12.17 -7.72
N PRO A 81 -11.86 -13.26 -7.00
CA PRO A 81 -12.62 -13.12 -5.76
C PRO A 81 -11.85 -12.15 -4.88
N VAL A 82 -12.47 -11.02 -4.53
CA VAL A 82 -11.93 -10.06 -3.59
C VAL A 82 -11.78 -10.80 -2.27
N ASP A 83 -10.59 -11.35 -2.05
CA ASP A 83 -10.31 -12.16 -0.89
C ASP A 83 -10.38 -11.24 0.33
N SER A 84 -11.54 -11.28 0.99
CA SER A 84 -11.85 -10.53 2.20
C SER A 84 -10.82 -10.77 3.31
N ARG A 85 -9.99 -11.82 3.22
CA ARG A 85 -8.88 -12.05 4.16
C ARG A 85 -7.71 -11.10 3.91
N GLU A 86 -7.36 -10.84 2.65
CA GLU A 86 -6.29 -9.91 2.29
C GLU A 86 -6.71 -8.46 2.53
N SER A 87 -7.98 -8.11 2.25
CA SER A 87 -8.53 -6.79 2.58
C SER A 87 -8.55 -6.54 4.10
N LYS A 88 -8.88 -7.55 4.91
CA LYS A 88 -8.88 -7.43 6.38
C LYS A 88 -7.47 -7.25 6.94
N LYS A 89 -6.47 -7.97 6.42
CA LYS A 89 -5.07 -7.78 6.83
C LYS A 89 -4.57 -6.38 6.49
N TYR A 90 -4.87 -5.90 5.28
CA TYR A 90 -4.49 -4.54 4.87
C TYR A 90 -5.14 -3.48 5.76
N LEU A 91 -6.45 -3.61 6.03
CA LEU A 91 -7.17 -2.71 6.94
C LEU A 91 -6.64 -2.75 8.38
N LEU A 92 -6.22 -3.92 8.87
CA LEU A 92 -5.60 -4.04 10.20
C LEU A 92 -4.21 -3.38 10.25
N HIS A 93 -3.40 -3.55 9.21
CA HIS A 93 -2.07 -2.95 9.12
C HIS A 93 -2.13 -1.42 9.04
N GLU A 94 -3.09 -0.90 8.26
CA GLU A 94 -3.38 0.53 8.14
C GLU A 94 -3.82 1.12 9.50
N LYS A 95 -4.70 0.41 10.23
CA LYS A 95 -5.15 0.79 11.57
C LYS A 95 -4.02 0.77 12.59
N LEU A 96 -3.17 -0.25 12.58
CA LEU A 96 -2.05 -0.37 13.51
C LEU A 96 -1.03 0.76 13.31
N LYS A 97 -0.64 1.02 12.05
CA LYS A 97 0.25 2.13 11.70
C LYS A 97 -0.31 3.47 12.20
N ARG A 98 -1.62 3.66 12.11
CA ARG A 98 -2.29 4.87 12.61
C ARG A 98 -2.25 4.98 14.14
N ILE A 99 -2.52 3.90 14.86
CA ILE A 99 -2.46 3.88 16.33
C ILE A 99 -1.05 4.25 16.81
N VAL A 100 -0.02 3.70 16.16
CA VAL A 100 1.38 4.03 16.46
C VAL A 100 1.66 5.51 16.20
N LEU A 101 1.19 6.06 15.07
CA LEU A 101 1.37 7.48 14.74
C LEU A 101 0.69 8.41 15.77
N ILE A 102 -0.52 8.06 16.22
CA ILE A 102 -1.23 8.79 17.27
C ILE A 102 -0.46 8.70 18.60
N GLY A 103 0.04 7.53 18.98
CA GLY A 103 0.88 7.37 20.17
C GLY A 103 2.10 8.28 20.14
N ILE A 104 2.84 8.28 19.02
CA ILE A 104 4.04 9.10 18.82
C ILE A 104 3.71 10.60 18.94
N SER A 105 2.67 11.06 18.24
CA SER A 105 2.27 12.47 18.28
C SER A 105 1.87 12.94 19.68
N VAL A 106 1.10 12.13 20.43
CA VAL A 106 0.74 12.43 21.81
C VAL A 106 1.98 12.48 22.70
N THR A 107 2.91 11.53 22.59
CA THR A 107 4.15 11.56 23.36
C THR A 107 5.01 12.78 23.03
N MET A 108 5.10 13.21 21.77
CA MET A 108 5.83 14.42 21.39
C MET A 108 5.21 15.67 22.01
N ILE A 109 3.88 15.79 22.01
CA ILE A 109 3.18 16.92 22.64
C ILE A 109 3.44 16.94 24.15
N VAL A 110 3.28 15.80 24.82
CA VAL A 110 3.49 15.69 26.27
C VAL A 110 4.93 15.99 26.66
N LEU A 111 5.90 15.45 25.92
CA LEU A 111 7.33 15.70 26.17
C LEU A 111 7.70 17.17 25.88
N GLY A 112 7.19 17.74 24.79
CA GLY A 112 7.40 19.15 24.45
C GLY A 112 6.84 20.08 25.52
N LEU A 113 5.61 19.84 25.99
CA LEU A 113 5.03 20.61 27.09
C LEU A 113 5.77 20.40 28.42
N ALA A 114 6.22 19.18 28.71
CA ALA A 114 7.01 18.89 29.90
C ALA A 114 8.34 19.65 29.90
N MET A 115 8.98 19.80 28.74
CA MET A 115 10.22 20.57 28.58
C MET A 115 10.03 22.07 28.80
N ILE A 116 8.83 22.62 28.58
CA ILE A 116 8.52 24.04 28.85
C ILE A 116 8.23 24.26 30.34
N ILE A 117 7.49 23.34 30.96
CA ILE A 117 6.95 23.54 32.31
C ILE A 117 7.96 23.13 33.39
N MET A 118 8.74 22.07 33.14
CA MET A 118 9.68 21.56 34.13
C MET A 118 10.99 22.35 34.04
N PRO A 119 11.43 23.00 35.12
CA PRO A 119 12.72 23.66 35.13
C PRO A 119 13.80 22.61 34.93
N ALA A 120 14.61 22.78 33.89
CA ALA A 120 15.72 21.89 33.63
C ALA A 120 16.81 22.11 34.69
N PRO A 121 17.55 21.06 35.10
CA PRO A 121 18.66 21.24 36.02
C PRO A 121 19.70 22.21 35.42
N PRO A 122 20.46 22.97 36.23
CA PRO A 122 21.32 24.07 35.76
C PRO A 122 22.39 23.70 34.72
N TYR A 123 22.72 22.41 34.60
CA TYR A 123 23.66 21.88 33.61
C TYR A 123 23.05 21.68 32.21
N PHE A 124 21.72 21.76 32.08
CA PHE A 124 21.00 21.55 30.82
C PHE A 124 20.69 22.87 30.08
N GLU A 125 20.64 23.99 30.80
CA GLU A 125 20.44 25.33 30.23
C GLU A 125 21.76 25.89 29.67
N MET A 126 22.29 25.26 28.61
CA MET A 126 23.55 25.72 28.00
C MET A 126 23.43 27.08 27.30
N PHE A 127 22.22 27.48 26.87
CA PHE A 127 22.00 28.72 26.12
C PHE A 127 20.64 29.35 26.45
N THR A 128 20.68 30.53 27.07
CA THR A 128 19.51 31.41 27.28
C THR A 128 19.55 32.53 26.24
N ILE A 129 18.46 32.68 25.48
CA ILE A 129 18.36 33.64 24.38
C ILE A 129 17.96 35.01 24.90
N PHE A 130 17.08 35.04 25.90
CA PHE A 130 16.57 36.28 26.47
C PHE A 130 16.37 36.12 27.98
N TYR A 131 17.03 36.97 28.77
CA TYR A 131 16.87 36.98 30.22
C TYR A 131 15.77 37.97 30.62
N PHE A 132 14.73 37.49 31.31
CA PHE A 132 13.74 38.36 31.94
C PHE A 132 14.19 38.82 33.32
N SER A 133 14.94 37.96 34.03
CA SER A 133 15.56 38.23 35.33
C SER A 133 16.95 37.58 35.40
N LYS A 134 17.69 37.76 36.50
CA LYS A 134 19.03 37.16 36.68
C LYS A 134 19.03 35.63 36.61
N ASP A 135 17.93 35.03 37.02
CA ASP A 135 17.80 33.57 37.20
C ASP A 135 16.72 32.95 36.29
N ASP A 136 16.14 33.72 35.37
CA ASP A 136 15.02 33.28 34.53
C ASP A 136 15.02 33.96 33.15
N GLY A 137 14.71 33.19 32.11
CA GLY A 137 14.76 33.63 30.73
C GLY A 137 14.25 32.59 29.75
N ILE A 138 14.03 33.01 28.51
CA ILE A 138 13.69 32.10 27.40
C ILE A 138 14.95 31.33 27.02
N THR A 139 14.89 30.02 27.19
CA THR A 139 15.99 29.13 26.82
C THR A 139 15.89 28.68 25.37
N LEU A 140 17.01 28.27 24.78
CA LEU A 140 16.99 27.59 23.47
C LEU A 140 16.16 26.29 23.52
N MET A 141 16.11 25.64 24.69
CA MET A 141 15.31 24.44 24.93
C MET A 141 13.82 24.73 24.81
N ASP A 142 13.34 25.88 25.31
CA ASP A 142 11.93 26.31 25.14
C ASP A 142 11.58 26.48 23.67
N VAL A 143 12.46 27.12 22.89
CA VAL A 143 12.25 27.30 21.45
C VAL A 143 12.17 25.95 20.73
N ILE A 144 13.07 25.02 21.04
CA ILE A 144 13.06 23.67 20.45
C ILE A 144 11.81 22.90 20.90
N SER A 145 11.41 23.02 22.16
CA SER A 145 10.22 22.35 22.69
C SER A 145 8.93 22.83 22.01
N VAL A 146 8.81 24.12 21.69
CA VAL A 146 7.69 24.67 20.91
C VAL A 146 7.65 24.07 19.51
N LEU A 147 8.79 23.90 18.84
CA LEU A 147 8.86 23.21 17.55
C LEU A 147 8.43 21.73 17.65
N ILE A 148 8.83 21.05 18.73
CA ILE A 148 8.41 19.66 19.00
C ILE A 148 6.90 19.57 19.25
N VAL A 149 6.32 20.50 20.02
CA VAL A 149 4.87 20.55 20.23
C VAL A 149 4.14 20.83 18.92
N LEU A 150 4.60 21.80 18.12
CA LEU A 150 3.99 22.12 16.82
C LEU A 150 4.01 20.93 15.85
N THR A 151 5.14 20.24 15.75
CA THR A 151 5.26 19.03 14.92
C THR A 151 4.39 17.89 15.45
N GLY A 152 4.32 17.71 16.78
CA GLY A 152 3.43 16.75 17.42
C GLY A 152 1.96 17.02 17.11
N VAL A 153 1.51 18.27 17.22
CA VAL A 153 0.14 18.70 16.88
C VAL A 153 -0.13 18.50 15.39
N TYR A 154 0.80 18.87 14.51
CA TYR A 154 0.68 18.65 13.07
C TYR A 154 0.50 17.17 12.73
N LEU A 155 1.33 16.30 13.31
CA LEU A 155 1.21 14.84 13.12
C LEU A 155 -0.12 14.30 13.66
N PHE A 156 -0.57 14.80 14.81
CA PHE A 156 -1.84 14.40 15.41
C PHE A 156 -3.04 14.80 14.52
N ILE A 157 -3.05 16.04 14.03
CA ILE A 157 -4.07 16.55 13.12
C ILE A 157 -4.09 15.73 11.82
N ASN A 158 -2.94 15.46 11.21
CA ASN A 158 -2.85 14.60 10.03
C ASN A 158 -3.32 13.17 10.28
N ALA A 159 -3.02 12.61 11.46
CA ALA A 159 -3.47 11.28 11.85
C ALA A 159 -5.01 11.21 11.96
N ILE A 160 -5.65 12.29 12.43
CA ILE A 160 -7.11 12.39 12.57
C ILE A 160 -7.78 12.73 11.23
N LEU A 161 -7.29 13.69 10.45
CA LEU A 161 -7.88 14.07 9.15
C LEU A 161 -7.88 12.90 8.16
N ARG A 162 -6.83 12.06 8.17
CA ARG A 162 -6.81 10.82 7.37
C ARG A 162 -7.91 9.82 7.77
N LYS A 163 -8.52 9.95 8.95
CA LYS A 163 -9.70 9.17 9.36
C LYS A 163 -11.00 9.70 8.74
N ILE A 164 -11.06 10.99 8.40
CA ILE A 164 -12.28 11.61 7.87
C ILE A 164 -12.42 11.33 6.36
N ASN A 165 -11.30 11.22 5.64
CA ASN A 165 -11.27 10.95 4.19
C ASN A 165 -11.19 9.46 3.81
N SER A 166 -11.24 8.53 4.77
CA SER A 166 -11.13 7.08 4.55
C SER A 166 -12.29 6.33 5.18
#